data_AF-A0A329LHC6-F1
#
_entry.id   AF-A0A329LHC6-F1
#
_cell.length_a   1.000
_cell.length_b   1.000
_cell.length_c   1.000
_cell.angle_alpha   90.00
_cell.angle_beta   90.00
_cell.angle_gamma   90.00
#
_symmetry.space_group_name_H-M   'P 1'
#
loop_
_entity.id
_entity.type
_entity.pdbx_description
1 polymer ?
#
loop_
_entity_poly.entity_id
_entity_poly.type
_entity_poly.pdbx_seq_one_letter_code
_entity_poly.pdbx_strand_id
1 'polypeptide(L)'
;FIVAIDDFGAGYAGLTLLADFQPDLIKLDMGLIRDIDHDKARRTICSSIVEMSRELGVEVIAEGIERRDELRCLADIGVHLFQGYYIAKPSFESLATINPAMYAS
;
A
#
# COMPACT_ATOMS: atom_id res chain seq x y z
N PHE A 1 -8.42 19.08 4.03
CA PHE A 1 -8.89 17.68 3.96
C PHE A 1 -7.83 16.90 3.21
N ILE A 2 -7.59 15.64 3.58
CA ILE A 2 -6.70 14.74 2.84
C ILE A 2 -7.56 13.99 1.82
N VAL A 3 -7.08 13.88 0.58
CA VAL A 3 -7.74 13.18 -0.52
C VAL A 3 -6.94 11.92 -0.87
N ALA A 4 -7.66 10.82 -1.03
CA ALA A 4 -7.11 9.51 -1.34
C ALA A 4 -7.75 8.95 -2.61
N ILE A 5 -6.95 8.30 -3.47
CA ILE A 5 -7.48 7.36 -4.46
C ILE A 5 -7.45 5.97 -3.85
N ASP A 6 -8.62 5.34 -3.77
CA ASP A 6 -8.79 3.97 -3.27
C ASP A 6 -8.62 2.93 -4.37
N ASP A 7 -8.27 1.69 -4.00
CA ASP A 7 -8.10 0.54 -4.91
C ASP A 7 -7.18 0.83 -6.13
N PHE A 8 -6.09 1.58 -5.94
CA PHE A 8 -5.18 1.96 -7.01
C PHE A 8 -4.51 0.73 -7.63
N GLY A 9 -4.74 0.52 -8.93
CA GLY A 9 -4.27 -0.64 -9.66
C GLY A 9 -5.26 -1.79 -9.78
N ALA A 10 -6.44 -1.71 -9.16
CA ALA A 10 -7.55 -2.60 -9.44
C ALA A 10 -8.17 -2.24 -10.81
N GLY A 11 -7.85 -3.02 -11.86
CA GLY A 11 -8.40 -2.81 -13.20
C GLY A 11 -7.69 -1.71 -14.01
N TYR A 12 -8.46 -0.81 -14.65
CA TYR A 12 -7.95 0.27 -15.52
C TYR A 12 -7.77 1.63 -14.79
N ALA A 13 -8.13 1.71 -13.52
CA ALA A 13 -8.14 2.96 -12.77
C ALA A 13 -6.78 3.23 -12.12
N GLY A 14 -6.27 4.46 -12.27
CA GLY A 14 -5.11 4.94 -11.51
C GLY A 14 -4.29 5.96 -12.28
N LEU A 15 -3.58 5.53 -13.32
CA LEU A 15 -2.52 6.34 -13.95
C LEU A 15 -3.05 7.57 -14.71
N THR A 16 -4.14 7.44 -15.47
CA THR A 16 -4.73 8.60 -16.16
C THR A 16 -5.24 9.64 -15.17
N LEU A 17 -5.95 9.19 -14.12
CA LEU A 17 -6.42 10.08 -13.06
C LEU A 17 -5.24 10.74 -12.33
N LEU A 18 -4.19 9.98 -12.02
CA LEU A 18 -3.00 10.48 -11.34
C LEU A 18 -2.22 11.48 -12.21
N ALA A 19 -2.28 11.36 -13.54
CA ALA A 19 -1.69 12.33 -14.45
C ALA A 19 -2.45 13.66 -14.45
N ASP A 20 -3.79 13.60 -14.39
CA ASP A 20 -4.65 14.80 -14.41
C ASP A 20 -4.80 15.44 -13.02
N PHE A 21 -4.65 14.66 -11.95
CA PHE A 21 -4.86 15.08 -10.56
C PHE A 21 -3.97 14.27 -9.59
N GLN A 22 -3.15 14.98 -8.82
CA GLN A 22 -2.31 14.38 -7.77
C GLN A 22 -3.02 14.49 -6.40
N PRO A 23 -3.52 13.37 -5.83
CA PRO A 23 -4.10 13.37 -4.49
C PRO A 23 -2.99 13.48 -3.43
N ASP A 24 -3.35 13.63 -2.16
CA ASP A 24 -2.39 13.53 -1.06
C ASP A 24 -1.85 12.10 -0.92
N LEU A 25 -2.69 11.09 -1.22
CA LEU A 25 -2.30 9.68 -1.13
C LEU A 25 -2.99 8.76 -2.15
N ILE A 26 -2.34 7.62 -2.43
CA ILE A 26 -2.92 6.48 -3.13
C ILE A 26 -2.88 5.23 -2.26
N LYS A 27 -3.92 4.39 -2.35
CA LYS A 27 -3.99 3.09 -1.68
C LYS A 27 -3.76 2.00 -2.73
N LEU A 28 -2.64 1.27 -2.64
CA LEU A 28 -2.35 0.15 -3.54
C LEU A 28 -3.26 -1.02 -3.21
N ASP A 29 -4.04 -1.45 -4.20
CA ASP A 29 -4.98 -2.56 -4.08
C ASP A 29 -4.29 -3.87 -3.69
N MET A 30 -5.01 -4.71 -2.94
CA MET A 30 -4.51 -6.00 -2.46
C MET A 30 -4.14 -6.96 -3.60
N GLY A 31 -4.76 -6.85 -4.77
CA GLY A 31 -4.45 -7.67 -5.94
C GLY A 31 -3.05 -7.42 -6.49
N LEU A 32 -2.51 -6.21 -6.31
CA LEU A 32 -1.12 -5.87 -6.66
C LEU A 32 -0.11 -6.34 -5.62
N ILE A 33 -0.50 -6.41 -4.35
CA ILE A 33 0.45 -6.67 -3.25
C ILE A 33 0.44 -8.11 -2.73
N ARG A 34 -0.61 -8.89 -3.01
CA ARG A 34 -0.69 -10.30 -2.61
C ARG A 34 0.45 -11.09 -3.23
N ASP A 35 1.20 -11.82 -2.39
CA ASP A 35 2.35 -12.65 -2.81
C ASP A 35 3.50 -11.88 -3.50
N ILE A 36 3.59 -10.56 -3.30
CA ILE A 36 4.65 -9.71 -3.87
C ILE A 36 6.09 -10.14 -3.49
N ASP A 37 6.22 -10.83 -2.35
CA ASP A 37 7.47 -11.42 -1.88
C ASP A 37 7.96 -12.59 -2.76
N HIS A 38 7.07 -13.18 -3.57
CA HIS A 38 7.38 -14.27 -4.50
C HIS A 38 7.12 -13.92 -5.98
N ASP A 39 6.43 -12.82 -6.25
CA ASP A 39 6.08 -12.38 -7.60
C ASP A 39 6.95 -11.20 -8.06
N LYS A 40 7.88 -11.48 -8.97
CA LYS A 40 8.77 -10.47 -9.56
C LYS A 40 8.00 -9.39 -10.33
N ALA A 41 6.93 -9.75 -11.03
CA ALA A 41 6.15 -8.79 -11.82
C ALA A 41 5.44 -7.81 -10.89
N ARG A 42 4.74 -8.30 -9.86
CA ARG A 42 4.12 -7.45 -8.84
C ARG A 42 5.12 -6.55 -8.14
N ARG A 43 6.29 -7.09 -7.74
CA ARG A 43 7.35 -6.30 -7.11
C ARG A 43 7.85 -5.18 -8.02
N THR A 44 8.08 -5.48 -9.28
CA THR A 44 8.55 -4.50 -10.27
C THR A 44 7.51 -3.39 -10.46
N ILE A 45 6.25 -3.77 -10.70
CA ILE A 45 5.14 -2.82 -10.89
C ILE A 45 4.97 -1.93 -9.66
N CYS A 46 4.88 -2.51 -8.46
CA CYS A 46 4.72 -1.75 -7.22
C CYS A 46 5.91 -0.82 -6.97
N SER A 47 7.15 -1.28 -7.21
CA SER A 47 8.35 -0.44 -7.05
C SER A 47 8.31 0.77 -7.98
N SER A 48 7.88 0.59 -9.23
CA SER A 48 7.72 1.70 -10.17
C SER A 48 6.60 2.66 -9.76
N ILE A 49 5.49 2.15 -9.22
CA ILE A 49 4.42 3.01 -8.71
C ILE A 49 4.89 3.81 -7.50
N VAL A 50 5.63 3.20 -6.57
CA VAL A 50 6.17 3.88 -5.39
C VAL A 50 7.14 4.98 -5.80
N GLU A 51 8.05 4.69 -6.73
CA GLU A 51 9.00 5.68 -7.23
C GLU A 51 8.31 6.85 -7.94
N MET A 52 7.36 6.57 -8.83
CA MET A 52 6.56 7.58 -9.52
C MET A 52 5.75 8.43 -8.53
N SER A 53 5.13 7.82 -7.53
CA SER A 53 4.33 8.53 -6.52
C SER A 53 5.21 9.47 -5.69
N ARG A 54 6.42 9.02 -5.32
CA ARG A 54 7.43 9.86 -4.66
C ARG A 54 7.83 11.07 -5.51
N GLU A 55 8.02 10.91 -6.82
CA GLU A 55 8.33 12.02 -7.72
C GLU A 55 7.18 13.02 -7.86
N LEU A 56 5.93 12.52 -7.81
CA LEU A 56 4.72 13.34 -7.85
C LEU A 56 4.37 13.98 -6.49
N GLY A 57 5.10 13.64 -5.42
CA GLY A 57 4.80 14.11 -4.06
C GLY A 57 3.54 13.48 -3.45
N VAL A 58 3.18 12.27 -3.88
CA VAL A 58 1.99 11.53 -3.46
C VAL A 58 2.40 10.38 -2.54
N GLU A 59 1.77 10.29 -1.36
CA GLU A 59 2.07 9.23 -0.38
C GLU A 59 1.41 7.90 -0.77
N VAL A 60 2.08 6.78 -0.49
CA VAL A 60 1.58 5.44 -0.83
C VAL A 60 1.22 4.65 0.44
N ILE A 61 -0.01 4.12 0.47
CA ILE A 61 -0.47 3.15 1.47
C ILE A 61 -0.62 1.79 0.77
N ALA A 62 0.01 0.73 1.29
CA ALA A 62 -0.27 -0.63 0.82
C ALA A 62 -1.41 -1.26 1.65
N GLU A 63 -2.46 -1.74 0.98
CA GLU A 63 -3.64 -2.30 1.65
C GLU A 63 -3.83 -3.79 1.45
N GLY A 64 -4.42 -4.46 2.44
CA GLY A 64 -4.68 -5.90 2.40
C GLY A 64 -3.47 -6.77 2.78
N ILE A 65 -2.52 -6.23 3.53
CA ILE A 65 -1.37 -6.99 4.06
C ILE A 65 -1.85 -8.15 4.93
N GLU A 66 -1.47 -9.39 4.60
CA GLU A 66 -1.81 -10.57 5.42
C GLU A 66 -0.59 -11.31 5.94
N ARG A 67 0.60 -11.07 5.39
CA ARG A 67 1.83 -11.71 5.83
C ARG A 67 2.95 -10.73 6.11
N ARG A 68 3.87 -11.15 7.00
CA ARG A 68 5.10 -10.42 7.32
C ARG A 68 5.97 -10.16 6.09
N ASP A 69 6.09 -11.15 5.22
CA ASP A 69 7.00 -11.07 4.08
C ASP A 69 6.48 -10.14 2.97
N GLU A 70 5.16 -10.02 2.81
CA GLU A 70 4.53 -8.99 1.96
C GLU A 70 4.87 -7.59 2.48
N LEU A 71 4.68 -7.36 3.78
CA LEU A 71 5.01 -6.09 4.44
C LEU A 71 6.49 -5.75 4.26
N ARG A 72 7.39 -6.70 4.53
CA ARG A 72 8.84 -6.50 4.39
C ARG A 72 9.22 -6.17 2.95
N CYS A 73 8.70 -6.92 1.98
CA CYS A 73 8.95 -6.66 0.57
C CYS A 73 8.48 -5.25 0.15
N LEU A 74 7.32 -4.81 0.63
CA LEU A 74 6.78 -3.47 0.35
C LEU A 74 7.59 -2.36 1.05
N ALA A 75 8.04 -2.60 2.29
CA ALA A 75 8.92 -1.69 2.99
C ALA A 75 10.27 -1.54 2.27
N ASP A 76 10.84 -2.64 1.77
CA ASP A 76 12.11 -2.65 1.04
C ASP A 76 12.04 -1.85 -0.27
N ILE A 77 10.87 -1.76 -0.91
CA ILE A 77 10.66 -0.93 -2.11
C ILE A 77 10.20 0.50 -1.79
N GLY A 78 10.16 0.89 -0.51
CA GLY A 78 9.95 2.27 -0.08
C GLY A 78 8.52 2.63 0.37
N VAL A 79 7.64 1.65 0.64
CA VAL A 79 6.34 1.94 1.26
C VAL A 79 6.51 2.18 2.76
N HIS A 80 5.80 3.18 3.29
CA HIS A 80 5.87 3.55 4.72
C HIS A 80 4.53 3.43 5.46
N LEU A 81 3.41 3.39 4.73
CA LEU A 81 2.07 3.26 5.29
C LEU A 81 1.45 1.91 4.90
N PHE A 82 0.88 1.22 5.88
CA PHE A 82 0.38 -0.14 5.69
C PHE A 82 -0.97 -0.34 6.38
N GLN A 83 -1.85 -1.08 5.71
CA GLN A 83 -3.13 -1.53 6.24
C GLN A 83 -3.34 -3.01 5.91
N GLY A 84 -3.80 -3.80 6.86
CA GLY A 84 -4.14 -5.19 6.60
C GLY A 84 -4.32 -6.02 7.86
N TYR A 85 -4.87 -7.23 7.69
CA TYR A 85 -5.17 -8.15 8.78
C TYR A 85 -3.92 -8.67 9.49
N TYR A 86 -2.75 -8.65 8.83
CA TYR A 86 -1.48 -8.91 9.50
C TYR A 86 -1.22 -7.91 10.64
N ILE A 87 -1.62 -6.64 10.44
CA ILE A 87 -1.39 -5.55 11.39
C ILE A 87 -2.51 -5.55 12.44
N ALA A 88 -3.75 -5.42 12.00
CA ALA A 88 -4.93 -5.48 12.84
C ALA A 88 -6.17 -5.72 11.99
N LYS A 89 -7.09 -6.55 12.48
CA LYS A 89 -8.41 -6.67 11.89
C LYS A 89 -9.29 -5.48 12.32
N PRO A 90 -10.26 -5.05 11.51
CA PRO A 90 -11.27 -4.09 11.92
C PRO A 90 -11.92 -4.50 13.24
N SER A 91 -12.12 -3.53 14.12
CA SER A 91 -12.79 -3.73 15.40
C SER A 91 -14.11 -2.99 15.40
N PHE A 92 -15.18 -3.64 15.86
CA PHE A 92 -16.51 -3.04 15.88
C PHE A 92 -16.56 -1.92 16.93
N GLU A 93 -16.99 -0.74 16.51
CA GLU A 93 -17.15 0.47 17.35
C GLU A 93 -15.93 0.81 18.23
N SER A 94 -14.73 0.44 17.81
CA SER A 94 -13.51 0.61 18.61
C SER A 94 -12.26 0.72 17.74
N LEU A 95 -11.18 1.26 18.32
CA LEU A 95 -9.87 1.28 17.69
C LEU A 95 -9.17 -0.05 17.92
N ALA A 96 -8.79 -0.71 16.83
CA ALA A 96 -8.05 -1.97 16.92
C ALA A 96 -6.69 -1.73 17.59
N THR A 97 -6.31 -2.64 18.48
CA THR A 97 -5.00 -2.60 19.13
C THR A 97 -3.97 -3.26 18.22
N ILE A 98 -2.88 -2.55 17.92
CA ILE A 98 -1.76 -3.09 17.15
C ILE A 98 -0.77 -3.71 18.12
N ASN A 99 -0.29 -4.92 17.84
CA ASN A 99 0.78 -5.54 18.63
C ASN A 99 2.10 -4.77 18.43
N PRO A 100 2.65 -4.09 19.46
CA PRO A 100 3.87 -3.30 19.30
C PRO A 100 5.09 -4.12 18.88
N ALA A 101 5.10 -5.42 19.17
CA ALA A 101 6.17 -6.32 18.75
C ALA A 101 6.26 -6.47 17.22
N MET A 102 5.24 -6.04 16.45
CA MET A 102 5.31 -6.03 14.98
C MET A 102 6.23 -4.94 14.42
N TYR A 103 6.55 -3.91 15.20
CA TYR A 103 7.47 -2.82 14.83
C TYR A 103 8.86 -2.97 15.43
N ALA A 104 9.07 -3.99 16.29
CA ALA A 104 10.38 -4.29 16.84
C ALA A 104 11.20 -5.03 15.77
N SER A 105 12.17 -4.34 15.20
CA SER A 105 13.21 -4.90 14.32
C SER A 105 14.09 -5.90 15.05
#